data_AF-A0A2J8WFD0-F1
#
_entry.id   AF-A0A2J8WFD0-F1
#
_cell.length_a   1.000
_cell.length_b   1.000
_cell.length_c   1.000
_cell.angle_alpha   90.00
_cell.angle_beta   90.00
_cell.angle_gamma   90.00
#
_symmetry.space_group_name_H-M   'P 1'
#
loop_
_entity.id
_entity.type
_entity.pdbx_description
1 polymer ?
#
loop_
_entity_poly.entity_id
_entity_poly.type
_entity_poly.pdbx_seq_one_letter_code
_entity_poly.pdbx_strand_id
1 'polypeptide(L)' 'MELQTLQEALKVEIQVHQKLVAQMKQDPQNADLKKQLHELQAKITALSEKQ' A
#
# COMPACT_ATOMS: atom_id res chain seq x y z
N MET A 1 -8.18 4.78 20.97
CA MET A 1 -8.65 3.69 20.08
C MET A 1 -8.37 4.03 18.61
N GLU A 2 -8.61 5.27 18.14
CA GLU A 2 -8.32 5.67 16.75
C GLU A 2 -6.87 5.45 16.27
N LEU A 3 -5.86 5.81 17.07
CA LEU A 3 -4.45 5.64 16.68
C LEU A 3 -4.08 4.16 16.42
N GLN A 4 -4.67 3.25 17.20
CA GLN A 4 -4.40 1.82 17.12
C GLN A 4 -5.05 1.22 15.86
N THR A 5 -6.27 1.67 15.53
CA THR A 5 -6.93 1.35 14.26
C THR A 5 -6.16 1.90 13.06
N LEU A 6 -5.60 3.10 13.17
CA LEU A 6 -4.78 3.73 12.13
C LEU A 6 -3.48 2.94 11.89
N GLN A 7 -2.84 2.47 12.96
CA GLN A 7 -1.65 1.63 12.87
C GLN A 7 -1.95 0.25 12.26
N GLU A 8 -3.07 -0.39 12.62
CA GLU A 8 -3.48 -1.65 11.99
C GLU A 8 -3.78 -1.46 10.50
N ALA A 9 -4.53 -0.42 10.14
CA ALA A 9 -4.83 -0.10 8.75
C ALA A 9 -3.54 0.14 7.95
N LEU A 10 -2.60 0.94 8.49
CA LEU A 10 -1.32 1.19 7.85
C LEU A 10 -0.52 -0.11 7.64
N LYS A 11 -0.50 -0.99 8.64
CA LYS A 11 0.21 -2.28 8.56
C LYS A 11 -0.37 -3.18 7.46
N VAL A 12 -1.70 -3.25 7.35
CA VAL A 12 -2.39 -4.00 6.29
C VAL A 12 -2.03 -3.43 4.92
N GLU A 13 -2.13 -2.11 4.76
CA GLU A 13 -1.86 -1.44 3.48
C GLU A 13 -0.40 -1.63 3.03
N ILE A 14 0.56 -1.58 3.97
CA ILE A 14 1.98 -1.90 3.70
C ILE A 14 2.15 -3.37 3.26
N GLN A 15 1.47 -4.32 3.90
CA GLN A 15 1.53 -5.73 3.50
C GLN A 15 0.96 -5.94 2.09
N VAL A 16 -0.14 -5.26 1.75
CA VAL A 16 -0.72 -5.30 0.41
C VAL A 16 0.25 -4.70 -0.61
N HIS A 17 0.86 -3.55 -0.30
CA HIS A 17 1.86 -2.93 -1.17
C HIS A 17 3.06 -3.87 -1.41
N GLN A 18 3.60 -4.54 -0.39
CA GLN A 18 4.69 -5.50 -0.58
C GLN A 18 4.32 -6.67 -1.50
N LYS A 19 3.09 -7.22 -1.37
CA LYS A 19 2.60 -8.26 -2.28
C LYS A 19 2.50 -7.75 -3.71
N LEU A 20 2.00 -6.54 -3.89
CA LEU A 20 1.84 -5.92 -5.19
C LEU A 20 3.19 -5.62 -5.85
N VAL A 21 4.19 -5.16 -5.09
CA VAL A 21 5.59 -5.02 -5.54
C VAL A 21 6.14 -6.37 -5.99
N ALA A 22 5.88 -7.45 -5.24
CA ALA A 22 6.32 -8.78 -5.63
C ALA A 22 5.67 -9.25 -6.95
N GLN A 23 4.38 -8.98 -7.14
CA GLN A 23 3.69 -9.23 -8.41
C GLN A 23 4.22 -8.35 -9.55
N MET A 24 4.51 -7.08 -9.31
CA MET A 24 5.14 -6.21 -10.31
C MET A 24 6.55 -6.66 -10.69
N LYS A 25 7.29 -7.29 -9.78
CA LYS A 25 8.59 -7.89 -10.11
C LYS A 25 8.45 -9.09 -11.05
N GLN A 26 7.32 -9.81 -10.98
CA GLN A 26 7.00 -10.91 -11.88
C GLN A 26 6.42 -10.42 -13.21
N ASP A 27 5.60 -9.36 -13.17
CA ASP A 27 4.98 -8.75 -14.35
C ASP A 27 5.14 -7.21 -14.34
N PRO A 28 6.32 -6.70 -14.75
CA PRO A 28 6.62 -5.27 -14.72
C PRO A 28 5.92 -4.46 -15.82
N GLN A 29 5.29 -5.13 -16.78
CA GLN A 29 4.55 -4.51 -17.89
C GLN A 29 3.07 -4.32 -17.57
N ASN A 30 2.56 -4.97 -16.52
CA ASN A 30 1.19 -4.82 -16.10
C ASN A 30 0.91 -3.37 -15.60
N ALA A 31 0.24 -2.59 -16.46
CA ALA A 31 -0.13 -1.21 -16.19
C ALA A 31 -1.13 -1.08 -15.03
N ASP A 32 -1.97 -2.09 -14.82
CA ASP A 32 -2.93 -2.13 -13.73
C ASP A 32 -2.20 -2.29 -12.38
N LEU A 33 -1.24 -3.21 -12.29
CA LEU A 33 -0.39 -3.36 -11.09
C LEU A 33 0.38 -2.08 -10.76
N LYS A 34 0.93 -1.39 -11.77
CA LYS A 34 1.59 -0.08 -11.57
C LYS A 34 0.64 0.97 -10.98
N LYS A 35 -0.59 1.01 -11.47
CA LYS A 35 -1.61 1.96 -11.03
C LYS A 35 -2.03 1.67 -9.59
N GLN A 36 -2.35 0.41 -9.29
CA GLN A 36 -2.66 -0.06 -7.94
C GLN A 36 -1.52 0.21 -6.96
N LEU A 37 -0.25 0.06 -7.39
CA LEU A 37 0.92 0.33 -6.54
C LEU A 37 0.97 1.80 -6.12
N HIS A 38 0.77 2.72 -7.08
CA HIS A 38 0.76 4.16 -6.83
C HIS A 38 -0.39 4.57 -5.91
N GLU A 39 -1.59 4.02 -6.13
CA GLU A 39 -2.75 4.28 -5.27
C GLU A 39 -2.52 3.77 -3.85
N LEU A 40 -2.01 2.54 -3.68
CA LEU A 40 -1.62 1.98 -2.38
C LEU A 40 -0.55 2.82 -1.68
N GLN A 41 0.46 3.27 -2.41
CA GLN A 41 1.52 4.13 -1.87
C GLN A 41 0.95 5.46 -1.36
N ALA A 42 0.05 6.10 -2.12
CA ALA A 42 -0.60 7.34 -1.71
C ALA A 42 -1.46 7.13 -0.46
N LYS A 43 -2.16 6.00 -0.37
CA LYS A 43 -2.97 5.62 0.80
C LYS A 43 -2.11 5.39 2.04
N ILE A 44 -0.97 4.70 1.91
CA ILE A 44 0.01 4.50 2.98
C ILE A 44 0.54 5.84 3.46
N THR A 45 0.96 6.73 2.55
CA THR A 45 1.47 8.06 2.90
C THR A 45 0.41 8.85 3.67
N ALA A 46 -0.83 8.92 3.16
CA ALA A 46 -1.91 9.65 3.82
C ALA A 46 -2.29 9.05 5.20
N LEU A 47 -2.16 7.74 5.38
CA LEU A 47 -2.36 7.09 6.68
C LEU A 47 -1.19 7.37 7.64
N SER A 48 0.04 7.37 7.15
CA SER A 48 1.23 7.74 7.96
C SER A 48 1.23 9.22 8.35
N GLU A 49 0.74 10.13 7.51
CA GLU A 49 0.62 11.56 7.84
C GLU A 49 -0.45 11.85 8.89
N LYS A 50 -1.38 10.90 9.11
CA LYS A 50 -2.45 10.98 10.12
C LYS A 50 -2.06 10.36 11.47
N GLN A 51 -0.89 9.72 11.56
CA GLN A 51 -0.33 9.16 12.80
C GLN A 51 0.37 10.23 13.64
#